data_AF-A0A959GWF7-F1
#
_entry.id   AF-A0A959GWF7-F1
#
_cell.length_a   1.000
_cell.length_b   1.000
_cell.length_c   1.000
_cell.angle_alpha   90.00
_cell.angle_beta   90.00
_cell.angle_gamma   90.00
#
_symmetry.space_group_name_H-M   'P 1'
#
loop_
_entity.id
_entity.type
_entity.pdbx_description
1 polymer ?
#
loop_
_entity_poly.entity_id
_entity_poly.type
_entity_poly.pdbx_seq_one_letter_code
_entity_poly.pdbx_strand_id
1 'polypeptide(L)'
;DDRAALLQLEQELALGQRYARPEWGRLLLEELLRVKLYTHYAQAQLQPLLAQAIHQTRRALEKRLEKEDDRTGPYAQLEEKVPMRGVHTFFRTNYRNHINLSSIADNKANIMISVNAILISVLITLMSYRNIGENTPEILLPVVIFLVTGLASLIFAVLSARPKVTMLNAKGTPVVEARKNIVFFGNFVNLPLDEYEEAMDELFSDSQLLYGNMVRDLYYLGKVLEKKYRNLSVSYNIFMVGFIATVSTFLVTLFT
;
A
#
# COMPACT_ATOMS: atom_id res chain seq x y z
N ASP A 1 -6.01 -2.53 -45.76
CA ASP A 1 -5.70 -3.66 -44.86
C ASP A 1 -5.63 -5.00 -45.57
N ASP A 2 -6.59 -5.35 -46.43
CA ASP A 2 -6.62 -6.68 -47.09
C ASP A 2 -5.39 -6.99 -47.96
N ARG A 3 -4.84 -6.01 -48.68
CA ARG A 3 -3.68 -6.23 -49.58
C ARG A 3 -2.40 -6.64 -48.85
N ALA A 4 -2.17 -6.12 -47.63
CA ALA A 4 -0.99 -6.48 -46.84
C ALA A 4 -1.11 -7.89 -46.24
N ALA A 5 -2.33 -8.30 -45.89
CA ALA A 5 -2.62 -9.66 -45.44
C ALA A 5 -2.51 -10.69 -46.57
N LEU A 6 -2.92 -10.31 -47.78
CA LEU A 6 -2.75 -11.14 -48.97
C LEU A 6 -1.26 -11.31 -49.34
N LEU A 7 -0.46 -10.24 -49.26
CA LEU A 7 0.99 -10.30 -49.49
C LEU A 7 1.69 -11.22 -48.48
N GLN A 8 1.23 -11.22 -47.22
CA GLN A 8 1.71 -12.14 -46.21
C GLN A 8 1.40 -13.60 -46.60
N LEU A 9 0.14 -13.88 -46.96
CA LEU A 9 -0.29 -15.21 -47.35
C LEU A 9 0.52 -15.73 -48.56
N GLU A 10 0.74 -14.86 -49.55
CA GLU A 10 1.52 -15.18 -50.76
C GLU A 10 2.97 -15.55 -50.41
N GLN A 11 3.65 -14.76 -49.57
CA GLN A 11 5.02 -15.07 -49.14
C GLN A 11 5.10 -16.32 -48.26
N GLU A 12 4.13 -16.53 -47.37
CA GLU A 12 4.06 -17.75 -46.54
C GLU A 12 3.88 -19.01 -47.40
N LEU A 13 3.07 -18.93 -48.47
CA LEU A 13 2.89 -20.00 -49.45
C LEU A 13 4.14 -20.23 -50.32
N ALA A 14 4.83 -19.16 -50.71
CA ALA A 14 6.01 -19.24 -51.57
C ALA A 14 7.26 -19.76 -50.85
N LEU A 15 7.46 -19.37 -49.59
CA LEU A 15 8.66 -19.71 -48.80
C LEU A 15 8.45 -20.89 -47.84
N GLY A 16 7.20 -21.34 -47.66
CA GLY A 16 6.86 -22.45 -46.76
C GLY A 16 7.11 -22.15 -45.28
N GLN A 17 7.32 -20.88 -44.92
CA GLN A 17 7.58 -20.42 -43.55
C GLN A 17 6.42 -19.55 -43.07
N ARG A 18 6.03 -19.70 -41.80
CA ARG A 18 5.03 -18.83 -41.16
C ARG A 18 5.75 -17.75 -40.35
N TYR A 19 5.38 -16.50 -40.56
CA TYR A 19 5.93 -15.37 -39.80
C TYR A 19 5.01 -15.00 -38.63
N ALA A 20 5.59 -14.74 -37.46
CA ALA A 20 4.80 -14.12 -36.40
C ALA A 20 4.38 -12.70 -36.84
N ARG A 21 3.20 -12.25 -36.42
CA ARG A 21 2.68 -10.92 -36.80
C ARG A 21 3.64 -9.73 -36.57
N PRO A 22 4.43 -9.66 -35.48
CA PRO A 22 5.41 -8.59 -35.30
C PRO A 22 6.64 -8.75 -36.21
N GLU A 23 7.08 -9.97 -36.48
CA GLU A 23 8.20 -10.28 -37.38
C GLU A 23 7.86 -9.89 -38.82
N TRP A 24 6.65 -10.22 -39.28
CA TRP A 24 6.14 -9.80 -40.58
C TRP A 24 6.12 -8.27 -40.73
N GLY A 25 5.69 -7.56 -39.68
CA GLY A 25 5.67 -6.09 -39.67
C GLY A 25 7.07 -5.48 -39.79
N ARG A 26 8.09 -6.10 -39.19
CA ARG A 26 9.50 -5.67 -39.32
C ARG A 26 10.01 -5.90 -40.73
N LEU A 27 9.76 -7.08 -41.29
CA LEU A 27 10.20 -7.46 -42.64
C LEU A 27 9.56 -6.56 -43.70
N LEU A 28 8.24 -6.31 -43.60
CA LEU A 28 7.53 -5.40 -44.49
C LEU A 28 8.08 -3.97 -44.42
N LEU A 29 8.37 -3.48 -43.21
CA LEU A 29 8.96 -2.15 -43.04
C LEU A 29 10.36 -2.06 -43.67
N GLU A 30 11.18 -3.10 -43.50
CA GLU A 30 12.50 -3.18 -44.11
C GLU A 30 12.43 -3.18 -45.64
N GLU A 31 11.52 -3.96 -46.22
CA GLU A 31 11.29 -3.98 -47.66
C GLU A 31 10.83 -2.62 -48.20
N LEU A 32 9.90 -1.95 -47.51
CA LEU A 32 9.45 -0.60 -47.89
C LEU A 32 10.60 0.43 -47.82
N LEU A 33 11.51 0.31 -46.87
CA LEU A 33 12.69 1.19 -46.73
C LEU A 33 13.74 0.96 -47.82
N ARG A 34 13.78 -0.24 -48.43
CA ARG A 34 14.72 -0.59 -49.50
C ARG A 34 14.29 -0.06 -50.88
N VAL A 35 13.01 0.28 -51.08
CA VAL A 35 12.49 0.76 -52.37
C VAL A 35 13.12 2.10 -52.77
N LYS A 36 13.84 2.12 -53.90
CA LYS A 36 14.41 3.33 -54.51
C LYS A 36 13.65 3.68 -55.79
N LEU A 37 13.14 4.91 -55.87
CA LEU A 37 12.41 5.41 -57.04
C LEU A 37 13.35 6.28 -57.90
N TYR A 38 13.59 5.86 -59.14
CA TYR A 38 14.61 6.49 -60.01
C TYR A 38 14.03 7.44 -61.06
N THR A 39 12.75 7.32 -61.42
CA THR A 39 12.14 8.15 -62.47
C THR A 39 11.49 9.39 -61.88
N HIS A 40 11.54 10.52 -62.62
CA HIS A 40 10.96 11.79 -62.16
C HIS A 40 9.44 11.68 -61.91
N TYR A 41 8.72 10.90 -62.71
CA TYR A 41 7.30 10.63 -62.49
C TYR A 41 7.06 9.87 -61.17
N ALA A 42 7.87 8.85 -60.89
CA ALA A 42 7.73 8.07 -59.65
C ALA A 42 8.11 8.88 -58.41
N GLN A 43 9.13 9.73 -58.51
CA GLN A 43 9.52 10.63 -57.41
C GLN A 43 8.43 11.65 -57.10
N ALA A 44 7.76 12.20 -58.12
CA ALA A 44 6.70 13.18 -57.90
C ALA A 44 5.40 12.58 -57.33
N GLN A 45 5.00 11.38 -57.79
CA GLN A 45 3.68 10.79 -57.49
C GLN A 45 3.72 9.65 -56.47
N LEU A 46 4.71 8.75 -56.55
CA LEU A 46 4.77 7.54 -55.73
C LEU A 46 5.57 7.72 -54.43
N GLN A 47 6.53 8.65 -54.40
CA GLN A 47 7.31 8.95 -53.20
C GLN A 47 6.49 9.42 -51.99
N PRO A 48 5.49 10.33 -52.13
CA PRO A 48 4.65 10.69 -50.99
C PRO A 48 3.78 9.52 -50.49
N LEU A 49 3.31 8.66 -51.39
CA LEU A 49 2.53 7.46 -51.04
C LEU A 49 3.40 6.44 -50.30
N LEU A 50 4.64 6.22 -50.73
CA LEU A 50 5.61 5.36 -50.05
C LEU A 50 5.93 5.88 -48.64
N ALA A 51 6.16 7.18 -48.49
CA ALA A 51 6.41 7.79 -47.19
C ALA A 51 5.23 7.62 -46.21
N GLN A 52 3.99 7.78 -46.70
CA GLN A 52 2.79 7.54 -45.89
C GLN A 52 2.67 6.07 -45.48
N ALA A 53 2.94 5.14 -46.40
CA ALA A 53 2.91 3.71 -46.11
C ALA A 53 3.95 3.32 -45.06
N ILE A 54 5.19 3.82 -45.17
CA ILE A 54 6.26 3.59 -44.19
C ILE A 54 5.83 4.11 -42.81
N HIS A 55 5.29 5.33 -42.74
CA HIS A 55 4.84 5.93 -41.48
C HIS A 55 3.70 5.13 -40.83
N GLN A 56 2.72 4.69 -41.61
CA GLN A 56 1.61 3.87 -41.13
C GLN A 56 2.07 2.50 -40.62
N THR A 57 2.93 1.80 -41.38
CA THR A 57 3.48 0.49 -41.02
C THR A 57 4.31 0.57 -39.75
N ARG A 58 5.18 1.59 -39.64
CA ARG A 58 5.98 1.83 -38.42
C ARG A 58 5.12 2.08 -37.20
N ARG A 59 4.14 2.98 -37.29
CA ARG A 59 3.22 3.28 -36.18
C ARG A 59 2.39 2.08 -35.76
N ALA A 60 1.97 1.25 -36.72
CA ALA A 60 1.24 0.02 -36.44
C ALA A 60 2.13 -1.03 -35.76
N LEU A 61 3.41 -1.11 -36.13
CA LEU A 61 4.39 -1.99 -35.50
C LEU A 61 4.72 -1.56 -34.06
N GLU A 62 4.99 -0.28 -33.82
CA GLU A 62 5.25 0.27 -32.48
C GLU A 62 4.09 -0.02 -31.52
N LYS A 63 2.84 0.28 -31.92
CA LYS A 63 1.64 -0.04 -31.12
C LYS A 63 1.45 -1.52 -30.82
N ARG A 64 1.95 -2.41 -31.69
CA ARG A 64 1.86 -3.86 -31.50
C ARG A 64 2.92 -4.35 -30.53
N LEU A 65 4.14 -3.83 -30.63
CA LEU A 65 5.23 -4.14 -29.72
C LEU A 65 4.91 -3.66 -28.29
N GLU A 66 4.36 -2.46 -28.12
CA GLU A 66 3.88 -1.97 -26.81
C GLU A 66 2.85 -2.91 -26.17
N LYS A 67 1.88 -3.40 -26.97
CA LYS A 67 0.86 -4.35 -26.50
C LYS A 67 1.42 -5.75 -26.17
N GLU A 68 2.52 -6.13 -26.81
CA GLU A 68 3.17 -7.42 -26.57
C GLU A 68 4.02 -7.36 -25.30
N ASP A 69 4.70 -6.24 -25.06
CA ASP A 69 5.48 -5.99 -23.85
C ASP A 69 4.58 -5.98 -22.59
N ASP A 70 3.43 -5.30 -22.64
CA ASP A 70 2.39 -5.36 -21.59
C ASP A 70 1.88 -6.79 -21.33
N ARG A 71 1.92 -7.66 -22.35
CA ARG A 71 1.51 -9.07 -22.27
C ARG A 71 2.64 -10.03 -21.87
N THR A 72 3.84 -9.54 -21.57
CA THR A 72 4.95 -10.37 -21.07
C THR A 72 5.31 -10.09 -19.62
N GLY A 73 4.70 -9.07 -18.99
CA GLY A 73 4.87 -8.81 -17.57
C GLY A 73 4.39 -9.96 -16.66
N PRO A 74 4.85 -10.04 -15.39
CA PRO A 74 4.52 -11.12 -14.45
C PRO A 74 3.01 -11.30 -14.15
N TYR A 75 2.18 -10.38 -14.64
CA TYR A 75 0.73 -10.36 -14.46
C TYR A 75 -0.06 -10.42 -15.78
N ALA A 76 0.60 -10.65 -16.91
CA ALA A 76 0.02 -10.59 -18.24
C ALA A 76 -1.06 -11.66 -18.55
N GLN A 77 -1.11 -12.72 -17.74
CA GLN A 77 -2.14 -13.76 -17.84
C GLN A 77 -3.40 -13.45 -17.03
N LEU A 78 -3.43 -12.32 -16.29
CA LEU A 78 -4.62 -11.87 -15.60
C LEU A 78 -5.64 -11.29 -16.60
N GLU A 79 -6.93 -11.41 -16.28
CA GLU A 79 -8.01 -10.83 -17.08
C GLU A 79 -7.76 -9.33 -17.34
N GLU A 80 -7.86 -8.92 -18.61
CA GLU A 80 -7.61 -7.53 -19.07
C GLU A 80 -8.55 -6.50 -18.40
N LYS A 81 -9.68 -6.96 -17.83
CA LYS A 81 -10.59 -6.14 -17.02
C LYS A 81 -10.85 -6.80 -15.68
N VAL A 82 -10.58 -6.08 -14.60
CA VAL A 82 -10.89 -6.53 -13.24
C VAL A 82 -12.41 -6.69 -13.09
N PRO A 83 -12.93 -7.89 -12.74
CA PRO A 83 -14.35 -8.08 -12.52
C PRO A 83 -14.87 -7.23 -11.37
N MET A 84 -16.08 -6.67 -11.50
CA MET A 84 -16.71 -5.87 -10.44
C MET A 84 -16.79 -6.64 -9.10
N ARG A 85 -17.09 -7.94 -9.16
CA ARG A 85 -17.08 -8.85 -7.99
C ARG A 85 -15.69 -8.97 -7.34
N GLY A 86 -14.63 -8.90 -8.14
CA GLY A 86 -13.24 -8.87 -7.65
C GLY A 86 -12.97 -7.61 -6.84
N VAL A 87 -13.45 -6.45 -7.33
CA VAL A 87 -13.33 -5.17 -6.62
C VAL A 87 -14.06 -5.20 -5.28
N HIS A 88 -15.32 -5.65 -5.23
CA HIS A 88 -16.05 -5.77 -3.97
C HIS A 88 -15.39 -6.75 -2.98
N THR A 89 -14.90 -7.89 -3.46
CA THR A 89 -14.19 -8.88 -2.64
C THR A 89 -12.88 -8.29 -2.10
N PHE A 90 -12.15 -7.53 -2.91
CA PHE A 90 -10.92 -6.84 -2.51
C PHE A 90 -11.19 -5.88 -1.35
N PHE A 91 -12.17 -4.98 -1.49
CA PHE A 91 -12.50 -4.04 -0.42
C PHE A 91 -12.96 -4.76 0.84
N ARG A 92 -13.89 -5.72 0.72
CA ARG A 92 -14.38 -6.51 1.87
C ARG A 92 -13.24 -7.20 2.63
N THR A 93 -12.30 -7.78 1.89
CA THR A 93 -11.15 -8.48 2.48
C THR A 93 -10.20 -7.50 3.15
N ASN A 94 -9.89 -6.38 2.50
CA ASN A 94 -9.01 -5.35 3.06
C ASN A 94 -9.61 -4.72 4.32
N TYR A 95 -10.89 -4.35 4.33
CA TYR A 95 -11.54 -3.82 5.52
C TYR A 95 -11.46 -4.79 6.69
N ARG A 96 -11.77 -6.07 6.47
CA ARG A 96 -11.62 -7.11 7.48
C ARG A 96 -10.17 -7.23 7.96
N ASN A 97 -9.20 -7.16 7.05
CA ASN A 97 -7.79 -7.19 7.40
C ASN A 97 -7.38 -5.99 8.26
N HIS A 98 -7.82 -4.77 7.94
CA HIS A 98 -7.54 -3.58 8.75
C HIS A 98 -8.15 -3.66 10.16
N ILE A 99 -9.39 -4.15 10.27
CA ILE A 99 -10.04 -4.38 11.58
C ILE A 99 -9.23 -5.42 12.38
N ASN A 100 -8.84 -6.53 11.75
CA ASN A 100 -8.03 -7.56 12.38
C ASN A 100 -6.66 -7.02 12.82
N LEU A 101 -5.95 -6.29 11.96
CA LEU A 101 -4.67 -5.68 12.26
C LEU A 101 -4.76 -4.64 13.40
N SER A 102 -5.86 -3.89 13.47
CA SER A 102 -6.13 -3.00 14.62
C SER A 102 -6.31 -3.82 15.89
N SER A 103 -7.13 -4.87 15.85
CA SER A 103 -7.39 -5.73 17.01
C SER A 103 -6.10 -6.42 17.50
N ILE A 104 -5.22 -6.86 16.59
CA ILE A 104 -3.91 -7.41 16.93
C ILE A 104 -3.05 -6.37 17.66
N ALA A 105 -3.03 -5.12 17.18
CA ALA A 105 -2.28 -4.05 17.83
C ALA A 105 -2.82 -3.76 19.24
N ASP A 106 -4.14 -3.70 19.39
CA ASP A 106 -4.80 -3.48 20.69
C ASP A 106 -4.53 -4.64 21.66
N ASN A 107 -4.56 -5.88 21.17
CA ASN A 107 -4.21 -7.05 21.98
C ASN A 107 -2.74 -7.04 22.42
N LYS A 108 -1.80 -6.69 21.52
CA LYS A 108 -0.38 -6.55 21.87
C LYS A 108 -0.14 -5.43 22.89
N ALA A 109 -0.85 -4.31 22.76
CA ALA A 109 -0.80 -3.23 23.74
C ALA A 109 -1.31 -3.71 25.11
N ASN A 110 -2.43 -4.45 25.15
CA ASN A 110 -2.96 -5.01 26.39
C ASN A 110 -1.97 -6.00 27.06
N ILE A 111 -1.34 -6.88 26.28
CA ILE A 111 -0.28 -7.77 26.79
C ILE A 111 0.86 -6.93 27.39
N MET A 112 1.31 -5.88 26.70
CA MET A 112 2.40 -5.03 27.15
C MET A 112 2.05 -4.25 28.43
N ILE A 113 0.79 -3.82 28.57
CA ILE A 113 0.25 -3.20 29.79
C ILE A 113 0.27 -4.21 30.94
N SER A 114 -0.27 -5.42 30.73
CA SER A 114 -0.35 -6.45 31.76
C SER A 114 1.04 -6.90 32.24
N VAL A 115 1.99 -7.13 31.33
CA VAL A 115 3.36 -7.53 31.68
C VAL A 115 4.04 -6.45 32.53
N ASN A 116 3.97 -5.18 32.13
CA ASN A 116 4.55 -4.09 32.92
C ASN A 116 3.88 -3.93 34.29
N ALA A 117 2.55 -4.04 34.36
CA ALA A 117 1.81 -3.96 35.63
C ALA A 117 2.18 -5.09 36.60
N ILE A 118 2.28 -6.34 36.10
CA ILE A 118 2.68 -7.50 36.91
C ILE A 118 4.13 -7.32 37.39
N LEU A 119 5.06 -6.97 36.50
CA LEU A 119 6.48 -6.82 36.86
C LEU A 119 6.70 -5.71 37.89
N ILE A 120 6.05 -4.55 37.72
CA ILE A 120 6.12 -3.45 38.70
C ILE A 120 5.53 -3.90 40.05
N SER A 121 4.39 -4.60 40.04
CA SER A 121 3.77 -5.10 41.29
C SER A 121 4.68 -6.07 42.05
N VAL A 122 5.30 -7.02 41.33
CA VAL A 122 6.27 -7.96 41.90
C VAL A 122 7.50 -7.24 42.44
N LEU A 123 8.03 -6.26 41.69
CA LEU A 123 9.18 -5.45 42.10
C LEU A 123 8.92 -4.69 43.41
N ILE A 124 7.75 -4.02 43.51
CA ILE A 124 7.33 -3.28 44.71
C ILE A 124 7.18 -4.24 45.90
N THR A 125 6.56 -5.39 45.69
CA THR A 125 6.36 -6.41 46.73
C THR A 125 7.70 -6.90 47.27
N LEU A 126 8.67 -7.20 46.39
CA LEU A 126 10.00 -7.65 46.79
C LEU A 126 10.80 -6.54 47.50
N MET A 127 10.69 -5.29 47.05
CA MET A 127 11.32 -4.15 47.71
C MET A 127 10.81 -3.94 49.13
N SER A 128 9.50 -3.98 49.32
CA SER A 128 8.85 -3.79 50.61
C SER A 128 9.16 -4.95 51.57
N TYR A 129 9.04 -6.20 51.10
CA TYR A 129 9.26 -7.38 51.94
C TYR A 129 10.71 -7.55 52.41
N ARG A 130 11.71 -7.23 51.56
CA ARG A 130 13.13 -7.36 51.92
C ARG A 130 13.75 -6.10 52.53
N ASN A 131 12.98 -5.02 52.68
CA ASN A 131 13.45 -3.73 53.16
C ASN A 131 14.77 -3.27 52.47
N ILE A 132 14.82 -3.47 51.14
CA ILE A 132 16.04 -3.30 50.32
C ILE A 132 16.58 -1.86 50.41
N GLY A 133 15.71 -0.88 50.68
CA GLY A 133 16.08 0.52 50.85
C GLY A 133 16.98 0.82 52.05
N GLU A 134 17.00 -0.04 53.07
CA GLU A 134 17.83 0.15 54.28
C GLU A 134 19.01 -0.84 54.32
N ASN A 135 18.84 -2.04 53.75
CA ASN A 135 19.79 -3.15 53.92
C ASN A 135 20.84 -3.27 52.79
N THR A 136 20.51 -2.88 51.56
CA THR A 136 21.42 -3.03 50.39
C THR A 136 21.18 -1.91 49.35
N PRO A 137 21.76 -0.70 49.55
CA PRO A 137 21.55 0.44 48.65
C PRO A 137 22.03 0.17 47.21
N GLU A 138 22.91 -0.80 46.99
CA GLU A 138 23.44 -1.18 45.68
C GLU A 138 22.37 -1.77 44.74
N ILE A 139 21.34 -2.44 45.28
CA ILE A 139 20.24 -3.05 44.49
C ILE A 139 19.20 -1.99 44.08
N LEU A 140 19.22 -0.80 44.70
CA LEU A 140 18.28 0.28 44.40
C LEU A 140 18.44 0.80 42.96
N LEU A 141 19.67 0.86 42.45
CA LEU A 141 19.96 1.43 41.13
C LEU A 141 19.36 0.60 39.97
N PRO A 142 19.53 -0.73 39.89
CA PRO A 142 18.81 -1.58 38.94
C PRO A 142 17.28 -1.43 39.03
N VAL A 143 16.74 -1.35 40.25
CA VAL A 143 15.29 -1.24 40.49
C VAL A 143 14.74 0.08 39.93
N VAL A 144 15.41 1.20 40.18
CA VAL A 144 15.01 2.51 39.67
C VAL A 144 15.08 2.55 38.14
N ILE A 145 16.14 2.00 37.54
CA ILE A 145 16.26 1.89 36.08
C ILE A 145 15.07 1.11 35.51
N PHE A 146 14.74 -0.04 36.11
CA PHE A 146 13.61 -0.85 35.67
C PHE A 146 12.28 -0.12 35.79
N LEU A 147 12.06 0.59 36.90
CA LEU A 147 10.81 1.29 37.17
C LEU A 147 10.61 2.45 36.18
N VAL A 148 11.65 3.25 35.93
CA VAL A 148 11.60 4.35 34.97
C VAL A 148 11.37 3.84 33.55
N THR A 149 12.13 2.84 33.11
CA THR A 149 12.00 2.29 31.75
C THR A 149 10.69 1.51 31.56
N GLY A 150 10.25 0.75 32.55
CA GLY A 150 8.95 0.06 32.55
C GLY A 150 7.77 1.02 32.51
N LEU A 151 7.83 2.12 33.27
CA LEU A 151 6.79 3.16 33.26
C LEU A 151 6.75 3.92 31.93
N ALA A 152 7.92 4.25 31.37
CA ALA A 152 8.01 4.85 30.03
C ALA A 152 7.40 3.91 28.97
N SER A 153 7.75 2.62 28.99
CA SER A 153 7.15 1.60 28.13
C SER A 153 5.63 1.53 28.30
N LEU A 154 5.12 1.51 29.53
CA LEU A 154 3.69 1.45 29.83
C LEU A 154 2.93 2.64 29.25
N ILE A 155 3.49 3.85 29.36
CA ILE A 155 2.88 5.06 28.76
C ILE A 155 2.68 4.88 27.25
N PHE A 156 3.70 4.37 26.53
CA PHE A 156 3.57 4.14 25.09
C PHE A 156 2.58 3.03 24.74
N ALA A 157 2.50 1.96 25.54
CA ALA A 157 1.51 0.90 25.35
C ALA A 157 0.07 1.43 25.52
N VAL A 158 -0.18 2.21 26.58
CA VAL A 158 -1.47 2.87 26.82
C VAL A 158 -1.81 3.87 25.71
N LEU A 159 -0.83 4.63 25.21
CA LEU A 159 -1.02 5.54 24.09
C LEU A 159 -1.36 4.82 22.77
N SER A 160 -0.93 3.57 22.59
CA SER A 160 -1.31 2.72 21.46
C SER A 160 -2.75 2.23 21.58
N ALA A 161 -3.19 1.83 22.78
CA ALA A 161 -4.56 1.37 23.05
C ALA A 161 -5.58 2.53 23.10
N ARG A 162 -5.11 3.78 23.26
CA ARG A 162 -6.00 4.96 23.32
C ARG A 162 -6.77 5.16 22.01
N PRO A 163 -8.11 5.28 22.05
CA PRO A 163 -8.89 5.59 20.85
C PRO A 163 -8.56 6.99 20.35
N LYS A 164 -8.03 7.10 19.13
CA LYS A 164 -7.66 8.38 18.47
C LYS A 164 -8.30 8.58 17.08
N VAL A 165 -9.21 7.69 16.69
CA VAL A 165 -9.83 7.69 15.35
C VAL A 165 -10.61 8.98 15.03
N THR A 166 -11.06 9.71 16.05
CA THR A 166 -11.82 10.97 15.92
C THR A 166 -10.98 12.20 15.57
N MET A 167 -9.64 12.15 15.62
CA MET A 167 -8.80 13.36 15.50
C MET A 167 -8.06 13.52 14.17
N LEU A 168 -8.24 12.62 13.20
CA LEU A 168 -7.57 12.76 11.89
C LEU A 168 -8.22 13.82 10.99
N ASN A 169 -9.50 14.10 11.19
CA ASN A 169 -10.17 15.24 10.56
C ASN A 169 -10.59 16.19 11.69
N ALA A 170 -9.66 17.09 12.02
CA ALA A 170 -9.91 18.13 13.00
C ALA A 170 -11.08 19.01 12.53
N LYS A 171 -11.92 19.42 13.49
CA LYS A 171 -12.90 20.51 13.36
C LYS A 171 -12.41 21.58 12.37
N GLY A 172 -12.98 21.61 11.17
CA GLY A 172 -12.57 22.56 10.12
C GLY A 172 -12.52 22.01 8.70
N THR A 173 -12.71 20.70 8.48
CA THR A 173 -12.85 20.18 7.11
C THR A 173 -14.11 20.79 6.47
N PRO A 174 -14.01 21.48 5.32
CA PRO A 174 -15.17 21.97 4.61
C PRO A 174 -16.12 20.82 4.29
N VAL A 175 -17.44 21.04 4.36
CA VAL A 175 -18.46 20.02 4.05
C VAL A 175 -18.19 19.34 2.70
N VAL A 176 -17.73 20.12 1.71
CA VAL A 176 -17.37 19.64 0.36
C VAL A 176 -16.25 18.59 0.38
N GLU A 177 -15.29 18.72 1.31
CA GLU A 177 -14.16 17.81 1.44
C GLU A 177 -14.50 16.61 2.34
N ALA A 178 -15.41 16.79 3.29
CA ALA A 178 -16.00 15.69 4.06
C ALA A 178 -16.84 14.76 3.16
N ARG A 179 -17.61 15.30 2.20
CA ARG A 179 -18.36 14.52 1.18
C ARG A 179 -17.44 13.66 0.30
N LYS A 180 -16.19 14.08 0.09
CA LYS A 180 -15.18 13.26 -0.63
C LYS A 180 -14.64 12.10 0.20
N ASN A 181 -14.88 12.01 1.50
CA ASN A 181 -14.47 10.85 2.28
C ASN A 181 -15.50 10.56 3.37
N ILE A 182 -16.76 10.40 2.96
CA ILE A 182 -17.89 10.27 3.88
C ILE A 182 -17.93 8.91 4.58
N VAL A 183 -17.35 7.88 3.97
CA VAL A 183 -17.27 6.53 4.56
C VAL A 183 -16.37 6.51 5.81
N PHE A 184 -15.41 7.43 5.90
CA PHE A 184 -14.50 7.51 7.05
C PHE A 184 -15.19 8.04 8.29
N PHE A 185 -15.05 7.30 9.40
CA PHE A 185 -15.64 7.59 10.70
C PHE A 185 -15.43 9.03 11.20
N GLY A 186 -14.21 9.57 11.06
CA GLY A 186 -13.93 10.92 11.54
C GLY A 186 -14.63 12.04 10.75
N ASN A 187 -15.19 11.75 9.56
CA ASN A 187 -15.89 12.73 8.74
C ASN A 187 -17.40 12.70 8.96
N PHE A 188 -18.04 11.53 8.86
CA PHE A 188 -19.51 11.49 8.92
C PHE A 188 -20.06 11.81 10.30
N VAL A 189 -19.31 11.55 11.39
CA VAL A 189 -19.76 11.86 12.76
C VAL A 189 -20.00 13.36 12.97
N ASN A 190 -19.41 14.21 12.13
CA ASN A 190 -19.58 15.66 12.20
C ASN A 190 -20.68 16.20 11.26
N LEU A 191 -21.33 15.35 10.45
CA LEU A 191 -22.38 15.76 9.52
C LEU A 191 -23.76 15.61 10.17
N PRO A 192 -24.70 16.54 9.92
CA PRO A 192 -26.11 16.32 10.25
C PRO A 192 -26.69 15.20 9.36
N LEU A 193 -27.76 14.56 9.84
CA LEU A 193 -28.38 13.41 9.17
C LEU A 193 -28.77 13.72 7.72
N ASP A 194 -29.42 14.87 7.50
CA ASP A 194 -29.90 15.26 6.17
C ASP A 194 -28.75 15.39 5.16
N GLU A 195 -27.62 15.98 5.56
CA GLU A 195 -26.43 16.09 4.70
C GLU A 195 -25.75 14.73 4.48
N TYR A 196 -25.81 13.84 5.46
CA TYR A 196 -25.28 12.48 5.34
C TYR A 196 -26.12 11.65 4.36
N GLU A 197 -27.44 11.70 4.45
CA GLU A 197 -28.35 10.99 3.52
C GLU A 197 -28.13 11.48 2.09
N GLU A 198 -28.09 12.80 1.86
CA GLU A 198 -27.84 13.38 0.54
C GLU A 198 -26.50 12.93 -0.06
N ALA A 199 -25.44 12.95 0.73
CA ALA A 199 -24.12 12.54 0.28
C ALA A 199 -24.00 11.02 0.07
N MET A 200 -24.77 10.21 0.80
CA MET A 200 -24.86 8.76 0.56
C MET A 200 -25.62 8.43 -0.71
N ASP A 201 -26.68 9.17 -1.03
CA ASP A 201 -27.41 9.03 -2.30
C ASP A 201 -26.53 9.39 -3.51
N GLU A 202 -25.75 10.47 -3.40
CA GLU A 202 -24.73 10.85 -4.41
C GLU A 202 -23.68 9.74 -4.58
N LEU A 203 -23.20 9.18 -3.46
CA LEU A 203 -22.21 8.12 -3.43
C LEU A 203 -22.69 6.83 -4.11
N PHE A 204 -23.94 6.42 -3.89
CA PHE A 204 -24.50 5.21 -4.51
C PHE A 204 -24.85 5.40 -5.99
N SER A 205 -25.09 6.64 -6.40
CA SER A 205 -25.39 6.98 -7.79
C SER A 205 -24.14 7.02 -8.68
N ASP A 206 -22.96 7.36 -8.13
CA ASP A 206 -21.69 7.42 -8.86
C ASP A 206 -20.67 6.37 -8.38
N SER A 207 -20.44 5.35 -9.22
CA SER A 207 -19.45 4.30 -8.97
C SER A 207 -18.01 4.81 -8.81
N GLN A 208 -17.61 5.88 -9.50
CA GLN A 208 -16.27 6.47 -9.36
C GLN A 208 -16.15 7.15 -8.00
N LEU A 209 -17.20 7.86 -7.56
CA LEU A 209 -17.24 8.49 -6.25
C LEU A 209 -17.23 7.45 -5.13
N LEU A 210 -18.00 6.35 -5.27
CA LEU A 210 -18.04 5.22 -4.35
C LEU A 210 -16.64 4.63 -4.14
N TYR A 211 -16.01 4.15 -5.23
CA TYR A 211 -14.69 3.54 -5.14
C TYR A 211 -13.63 4.54 -4.67
N GLY A 212 -13.70 5.79 -5.12
CA GLY A 212 -12.81 6.85 -4.65
C GLY A 212 -12.89 7.09 -3.14
N ASN A 213 -14.09 7.08 -2.57
CA ASN A 213 -14.30 7.18 -1.11
C ASN A 213 -13.71 5.97 -0.38
N MET A 214 -13.98 4.75 -0.85
CA MET A 214 -13.47 3.53 -0.22
C MET A 214 -11.93 3.46 -0.24
N VAL A 215 -11.29 3.92 -1.33
CA VAL A 215 -9.83 4.00 -1.42
C VAL A 215 -9.26 4.99 -0.39
N ARG A 216 -9.87 6.18 -0.27
CA ARG A 216 -9.45 7.19 0.72
C ARG A 216 -9.62 6.68 2.15
N ASP A 217 -10.75 6.03 2.42
CA ASP A 217 -11.03 5.45 3.73
C ASP A 217 -10.01 4.37 4.10
N LEU A 218 -9.70 3.43 3.20
CA LEU A 218 -8.62 2.45 3.39
C LEU A 218 -7.26 3.11 3.68
N TYR A 219 -6.92 4.19 2.97
CA TYR A 219 -5.69 4.94 3.21
C TYR A 219 -5.63 5.50 4.64
N TYR A 220 -6.71 6.15 5.10
CA TYR A 220 -6.76 6.72 6.46
C TYR A 220 -6.80 5.64 7.55
N LEU A 221 -7.49 4.51 7.32
CA LEU A 221 -7.40 3.33 8.20
C LEU A 221 -5.96 2.84 8.33
N GLY A 222 -5.22 2.79 7.22
CA GLY A 222 -3.78 2.48 7.22
C GLY A 222 -2.96 3.46 8.06
N LYS A 223 -3.21 4.78 7.93
CA LYS A 223 -2.52 5.81 8.72
C LYS A 223 -2.80 5.72 10.23
N VAL A 224 -4.02 5.38 10.62
CA VAL A 224 -4.35 5.12 12.04
C VAL A 224 -3.55 3.93 12.56
N LEU A 225 -3.50 2.85 11.79
CA LEU A 225 -2.74 1.64 12.12
C LEU A 225 -1.26 1.94 12.28
N GLU A 226 -0.65 2.64 11.32
CA GLU A 226 0.77 3.03 11.36
C GLU A 226 1.12 3.68 12.70
N LYS A 227 0.27 4.60 13.17
CA LYS A 227 0.47 5.31 14.45
C LYS A 227 0.34 4.38 15.66
N LYS A 228 -0.62 3.44 15.67
CA LYS A 228 -0.73 2.43 16.73
C LYS A 228 0.52 1.55 16.77
N TYR A 229 0.91 0.97 15.64
CA TYR A 229 2.08 0.11 15.54
C TYR A 229 3.36 0.84 15.92
N ARG A 230 3.53 2.11 15.53
CA ARG A 230 4.70 2.92 15.94
C ARG A 230 4.78 3.10 17.46
N ASN A 231 3.68 3.47 18.12
CA ASN A 231 3.67 3.62 19.57
C ASN A 231 3.98 2.29 20.27
N LEU A 232 3.40 1.20 19.76
CA LEU A 232 3.64 -0.14 20.28
C LEU A 232 5.11 -0.55 20.12
N SER A 233 5.71 -0.35 18.94
CA SER A 233 7.14 -0.63 18.71
C SER A 233 8.04 0.18 19.64
N VAL A 234 7.74 1.45 19.87
CA VAL A 234 8.50 2.29 20.83
C VAL A 234 8.38 1.73 22.25
N SER A 235 7.18 1.31 22.68
CA SER A 235 6.96 0.66 23.98
C SER A 235 7.84 -0.58 24.14
N TYR A 236 7.84 -1.49 23.16
CA TYR A 236 8.67 -2.69 23.18
C TYR A 236 10.16 -2.38 23.23
N ASN A 237 10.63 -1.42 22.43
CA ASN A 237 12.05 -1.06 22.41
C ASN A 237 12.51 -0.48 23.75
N ILE A 238 11.72 0.41 24.35
CA ILE A 238 12.02 1.01 25.66
C ILE A 238 12.06 -0.09 26.74
N PHE A 239 11.08 -0.98 26.75
CA PHE A 239 11.05 -2.08 27.71
C PHE A 239 12.24 -3.03 27.53
N MET A 240 12.57 -3.40 26.29
CA MET A 240 13.66 -4.31 26.01
C MET A 240 15.01 -3.74 26.44
N VAL A 241 15.29 -2.48 26.07
CA VAL A 241 16.52 -1.77 26.48
C VAL A 241 16.57 -1.61 27.99
N GLY A 242 15.45 -1.21 28.61
CA GLY A 242 15.34 -1.06 30.06
C GLY A 242 15.56 -2.35 30.83
N PHE A 243 14.99 -3.45 30.34
CA PHE A 243 15.15 -4.78 30.92
C PHE A 243 16.60 -5.26 30.84
N ILE A 244 17.24 -5.13 29.67
CA ILE A 244 18.65 -5.50 29.50
C ILE A 244 19.54 -4.64 30.42
N ALA A 245 19.35 -3.32 30.44
CA ALA A 245 20.11 -2.42 31.30
C ALA A 245 19.95 -2.75 32.78
N THR A 246 18.73 -3.09 33.21
CA THR A 246 18.43 -3.52 34.59
C THR A 246 19.20 -4.79 34.93
N VAL A 247 19.11 -5.82 34.10
CA VAL A 247 19.78 -7.12 34.33
C VAL A 247 21.30 -6.94 34.35
N SER A 248 21.86 -6.20 33.39
CA SER A 248 23.29 -5.91 33.34
C SER A 248 23.76 -5.18 34.59
N THR A 249 23.02 -4.15 35.03
CA THR A 249 23.35 -3.40 36.24
C THR A 249 23.28 -4.30 37.47
N PHE A 250 22.23 -5.11 37.59
CA PHE A 250 22.05 -6.03 38.71
C PHE A 250 23.21 -7.05 38.81
N LEU A 251 23.66 -7.59 37.68
CA LEU A 251 24.81 -8.50 37.65
C LEU A 251 26.09 -7.79 38.08
N VAL A 252 26.35 -6.58 37.57
CA VAL A 252 27.52 -5.79 37.96
C VAL A 252 27.51 -5.51 39.47
N THR A 253 26.37 -5.11 40.03
CA THR A 253 26.25 -4.87 41.49
C THR A 253 26.35 -6.13 42.33
N LEU A 254 26.09 -7.32 41.76
CA LEU A 254 26.19 -8.58 42.48
C LEU A 254 27.62 -9.15 42.50
N PHE A 255 28.39 -8.86 41.45
CA PHE A 255 29.77 -9.33 41.30
C PHE A 255 30.84 -8.29 41.73
N THR A 256 30.44 -7.06 42.05
CA THR A 256 31.30 -6.01 42.62
C THR A 256 31.11 -5.98 44.13
#